data_AF-A0A0N1FYD9-F1
#
_entry.id   AF-A0A0N1FYD9-F1
#
_cell.length_a   1.000
_cell.length_b   1.000
_cell.length_c   1.000
_cell.angle_alpha   90.00
_cell.angle_beta   90.00
_cell.angle_gamma   90.00
#
_symmetry.space_group_name_H-M   'P 1'
#
loop_
_entity.id
_entity.type
_entity.pdbx_description
1 polymer ?
#
loop_
_entity_poly.entity_id
_entity_poly.type
_entity_poly.pdbx_seq_one_letter_code
_entity_poly.pdbx_strand_id
1 'polypeptide(L)'
;MAETGTETGTETGTETPRERYRAQVQAEIKERAWEQIATAGASALSLNAIAKQLGMSGPALYRYFDGRDALITELVRDAYRDLADTFRTAHAAAPATDPTPLGP
;
A
#
# COMPACT_ATOMS: atom_id res chain seq x y z
N MET A 1 -9.64 -19.19 -41.19
CA MET A 1 -8.18 -19.26 -40.96
C MET A 1 -7.81 -17.86 -40.47
N ALA A 2 -7.77 -17.59 -39.15
CA ALA A 2 -6.67 -17.86 -38.21
C ALA A 2 -5.33 -17.33 -38.79
N GLU A 3 -4.55 -16.42 -38.20
CA GLU A 3 -4.24 -16.10 -36.78
C GLU A 3 -4.04 -14.57 -36.63
N THR A 4 -4.54 -13.91 -35.59
CA THR A 4 -3.90 -13.66 -34.28
C THR A 4 -2.47 -13.12 -34.39
N GLY A 5 -2.30 -11.86 -34.00
CA GLY A 5 -1.00 -11.21 -33.83
C GLY A 5 -1.07 -10.14 -32.73
N THR A 6 -1.35 -10.62 -31.51
CA THR A 6 -0.96 -10.08 -30.20
C THR A 6 -0.45 -8.63 -30.13
N GLU A 7 -1.34 -7.69 -29.77
CA GLU A 7 -0.96 -6.45 -29.10
C GLU A 7 -1.05 -6.66 -27.59
N THR A 8 0.01 -7.16 -26.98
CA THR A 8 0.20 -7.08 -25.53
C THR A 8 1.56 -6.46 -25.27
N GLY A 9 1.63 -5.15 -25.48
CA GLY A 9 2.73 -4.33 -24.97
C GLY A 9 2.58 -4.19 -23.46
N THR A 10 3.29 -5.03 -22.71
CA THR A 10 3.52 -4.81 -21.28
C THR A 10 4.40 -3.57 -21.13
N GLU A 11 3.79 -2.38 -21.04
CA GLU A 11 4.47 -1.16 -20.64
C GLU A 11 4.61 -1.16 -19.11
N THR A 12 5.52 -1.96 -18.57
CA THR A 12 6.10 -1.68 -17.25
C THR A 12 6.99 -0.45 -17.41
N GLY A 13 6.38 0.74 -17.32
CA GLY A 13 7.10 2.00 -17.30
C GLY A 13 8.06 2.03 -16.10
N THR A 14 9.35 2.15 -16.37
CA THR A 14 10.37 2.33 -15.33
C THR A 14 10.07 3.62 -14.57
N GLU A 15 9.58 3.51 -13.33
CA GLU A 15 9.36 4.66 -12.44
C GLU A 15 10.58 5.58 -12.44
N THR A 16 10.36 6.87 -12.53
CA THR A 16 11.41 7.88 -12.48
C THR A 16 12.02 7.93 -11.06
N PRO A 17 13.29 8.37 -10.91
CA PRO A 17 13.90 8.53 -9.58
C PRO A 17 13.08 9.43 -8.63
N ARG A 18 12.34 10.40 -9.17
CA ARG A 18 11.48 11.30 -8.39
C ARG A 18 10.23 10.59 -7.86
N GLU A 19 9.62 9.72 -8.66
CA GLU A 19 8.46 8.93 -8.23
C GLU A 19 8.86 7.96 -7.12
N ARG A 20 9.99 7.27 -7.26
CA ARG A 20 10.53 6.39 -6.22
C ARG A 20 10.81 7.14 -4.92
N TYR A 21 11.44 8.32 -5.00
CA TYR A 21 11.66 9.15 -3.83
C TYR A 21 10.35 9.58 -3.17
N ARG A 22 9.34 9.96 -3.96
CA ARG A 22 8.01 10.30 -3.45
C ARG A 22 7.35 9.11 -2.75
N ALA A 23 7.41 7.93 -3.33
CA ALA A 23 6.87 6.70 -2.75
C ALA A 23 7.59 6.32 -1.44
N GLN A 24 8.91 6.47 -1.39
CA GLN A 24 9.69 6.27 -0.16
C GLN A 24 9.24 7.20 0.95
N VAL A 25 9.11 8.51 0.67
CA VAL A 25 8.64 9.48 1.68
C VAL A 25 7.21 9.16 2.12
N GLN A 26 6.32 8.72 1.23
CA GLN A 26 4.98 8.28 1.61
C GLN A 26 5.02 7.06 2.54
N ALA A 27 5.92 6.10 2.30
CA ALA A 27 6.11 4.94 3.16
C ALA A 27 6.58 5.35 4.56
N GLU A 28 7.58 6.23 4.65
CA GLU A 28 8.09 6.75 5.93
C GLU A 28 7.01 7.52 6.71
N ILE A 29 6.18 8.34 6.04
CA ILE A 29 5.05 9.02 6.68
C ILE A 29 4.06 8.00 7.28
N LYS A 30 3.72 6.94 6.54
CA LYS A 30 2.80 5.90 6.99
C LYS A 30 3.37 5.10 8.16
N GLU A 31 4.66 4.80 8.16
CA GLU A 31 5.35 4.15 9.27
C GLU A 31 5.21 4.97 10.57
N ARG A 32 5.53 6.27 10.51
CA ARG A 32 5.37 7.18 11.67
C ARG A 32 3.93 7.31 12.12
N ALA A 33 2.98 7.26 11.19
CA ALA A 33 1.57 7.28 11.51
C ALA A 33 1.16 6.03 12.32
N TRP A 34 1.61 4.84 11.90
CA TRP A 34 1.38 3.61 12.64
C TRP A 34 2.00 3.63 14.04
N GLU A 35 3.22 4.17 14.19
CA GLU A 35 3.85 4.36 15.50
C GLU A 35 2.99 5.22 16.45
N GLN A 36 2.47 6.34 15.95
CA GLN A 36 1.58 7.22 16.75
C GLN A 36 0.27 6.52 17.11
N ILE A 37 -0.34 5.79 16.17
CA ILE A 37 -1.59 5.06 16.40
C ILE A 37 -1.38 3.96 17.43
N ALA A 38 -0.29 3.20 17.34
CA ALA A 38 0.03 2.14 18.28
C ALA A 38 0.28 2.69 19.69
N THR A 39 0.84 3.89 19.81
CA THR A 39 1.20 4.50 21.09
C THR A 39 0.02 5.23 21.75
N ALA A 40 -0.76 5.99 20.99
CA ALA A 40 -1.73 6.94 21.51
C ALA A 40 -3.15 6.81 20.90
N GLY A 41 -3.35 5.82 20.04
CA GLY A 41 -4.61 5.60 19.33
C GLY A 41 -4.82 6.52 18.13
N ALA A 42 -5.78 6.16 17.28
CA ALA A 42 -6.03 6.88 16.03
C ALA A 42 -6.43 8.35 16.23
N SER A 43 -7.19 8.67 17.29
CA SER A 43 -7.63 10.04 17.59
C SER A 43 -6.47 11.00 17.84
N ALA A 44 -5.32 10.51 18.30
CA ALA A 44 -4.13 11.32 18.59
C ALA A 44 -3.23 11.56 17.38
N LEU A 45 -3.52 10.95 16.22
CA LEU A 45 -2.71 11.07 15.01
C LEU A 45 -2.55 12.53 14.57
N SER A 46 -1.30 12.99 14.42
CA SER A 46 -0.98 14.38 14.08
C SER A 46 0.05 14.46 12.95
N LEU A 47 -0.36 15.02 11.81
CA LEU A 47 0.53 15.29 10.67
C LEU A 47 1.70 16.20 11.05
N ASN A 48 1.46 17.23 11.85
CA ASN A 48 2.54 18.13 12.29
C ASN A 48 3.57 17.43 13.18
N ALA A 49 3.13 16.49 14.03
CA ALA A 49 4.05 15.69 14.85
C ALA A 49 4.89 14.75 13.97
N ILE A 50 4.27 14.11 12.96
CA ILE A 50 4.99 13.29 11.98
C ILE A 50 6.02 14.13 11.22
N ALA A 51 5.62 15.31 10.73
CA ALA A 51 6.51 16.21 10.00
C ALA A 51 7.74 16.57 10.84
N LYS A 52 7.52 16.91 12.12
CA LYS A 52 8.60 17.20 13.07
C LYS A 52 9.54 16.00 13.25
N GLN A 53 9.01 14.78 13.38
CA GLN A 53 9.80 13.56 13.55
C GLN A 53 10.64 13.24 12.30
N LEU A 54 10.13 13.54 11.11
CA LEU A 54 10.83 13.35 9.83
C LEU A 54 11.74 14.54 9.44
N GLY A 55 11.83 15.59 10.27
CA GLY A 55 12.58 16.80 9.93
C GLY A 55 12.00 17.61 8.76
N MET A 56 10.71 17.41 8.46
CA MET A 56 9.98 18.09 7.39
C MET A 56 9.21 19.31 7.94
N SER A 57 8.96 20.29 7.08
CA SER A 57 7.98 21.34 7.40
C SER A 57 6.55 20.79 7.30
N GLY A 58 5.63 21.33 8.11
CA GLY A 58 4.21 21.00 8.02
C GLY A 58 3.66 21.11 6.59
N PRO A 59 3.84 22.25 5.88
CA PRO A 59 3.38 22.40 4.50
C PRO A 59 3.97 21.36 3.53
N ALA A 60 5.21 20.88 3.77
CA ALA A 60 5.79 19.84 2.93
C ALA A 60 5.08 18.49 3.08
N LEU A 61 4.66 18.16 4.30
CA LEU A 61 3.95 16.93 4.60
C LEU A 61 2.50 16.96 4.06
N TYR A 62 1.83 18.11 4.10
CA TYR A 62 0.50 18.28 3.50
C TYR A 62 0.49 18.11 1.96
N ARG A 63 1.64 18.16 1.27
CA ARG A 63 1.72 17.81 -0.17
C ARG A 63 1.59 16.30 -0.44
N TYR A 64 1.71 15.47 0.60
CA TYR A 64 1.59 14.02 0.50
C TYR A 64 0.20 13.53 0.93
N PHE A 65 -0.37 14.13 1.97
CA PHE A 65 -1.68 13.80 2.50
C PHE A 65 -2.46 15.06 2.83
N ASP A 66 -3.68 15.16 2.31
CA ASP A 66 -4.60 16.30 2.54
C ASP A 66 -5.32 16.18 3.88
N GLY A 67 -4.53 16.03 4.95
CA GLY A 67 -5.01 15.92 6.31
C GLY A 67 -5.09 14.49 6.86
N ARG A 68 -5.61 14.41 8.09
CA ARG A 68 -5.58 13.21 8.94
C ARG A 68 -6.38 12.07 8.34
N ASP A 69 -7.57 12.36 7.86
CA ASP A 69 -8.49 11.33 7.38
C ASP A 69 -8.02 10.74 6.04
N ALA A 70 -7.35 11.55 5.20
CA ALA A 70 -6.69 11.07 3.98
C ALA A 70 -5.57 10.08 4.31
N LEU A 71 -4.72 10.39 5.30
CA LEU A 71 -3.67 9.48 5.77
C LEU A 71 -4.28 8.20 6.33
N ILE A 72 -5.29 8.28 7.20
CA ILE A 72 -5.98 7.11 7.76
C ILE A 72 -6.57 6.24 6.65
N THR A 73 -7.20 6.85 5.66
CA THR A 73 -7.79 6.11 4.53
C THR A 73 -6.75 5.27 3.80
N GLU A 74 -5.57 5.84 3.55
CA GLU A 74 -4.48 5.11 2.90
C GLU A 74 -3.88 4.01 3.80
N LEU A 75 -3.76 4.24 5.11
CA LEU A 75 -3.34 3.20 6.05
C LEU A 75 -4.32 2.01 6.07
N VAL A 76 -5.63 2.30 6.06
CA VAL A 76 -6.67 1.27 5.98
C VAL A 76 -6.58 0.50 4.67
N ARG A 77 -6.39 1.20 3.54
CA ARG A 77 -6.21 0.58 2.22
C ARG A 77 -5.01 -0.37 2.21
N ASP A 78 -3.87 0.07 2.75
CA ASP A 78 -2.66 -0.75 2.81
C ASP A 78 -2.88 -1.99 3.69
N ALA A 79 -3.49 -1.84 4.87
CA ALA A 79 -3.78 -2.97 5.74
C ALA A 79 -4.68 -4.03 5.06
N TYR A 80 -5.69 -3.59 4.30
CA TYR A 80 -6.52 -4.52 3.51
C TYR A 80 -5.77 -5.17 2.35
N ARG A 81 -4.84 -4.45 1.71
CA ARG A 81 -4.00 -5.00 0.66
C ARG A 81 -3.07 -6.07 1.23
N ASP A 82 -2.38 -5.77 2.33
CA ASP A 82 -1.47 -6.71 3.00
C ASP A 82 -2.22 -7.98 3.45
N LEU A 83 -3.45 -7.81 3.97
CA LEU A 83 -4.31 -8.94 4.32
C LEU A 83 -4.69 -9.79 3.10
N ALA A 84 -5.10 -9.15 2.00
CA ALA A 84 -5.43 -9.85 0.76
C ALA A 84 -4.20 -10.58 0.18
N ASP A 85 -3.02 -9.97 0.24
CA ASP A 85 -1.75 -10.55 -0.23
C ASP A 85 -1.35 -11.76 0.61
N THR A 86 -1.55 -11.69 1.92
CA THR A 86 -1.36 -12.82 2.83
C THR A 86 -2.25 -14.00 2.46
N PHE A 87 -3.53 -13.75 2.20
CA PHE A 87 -4.46 -14.81 1.76
C PHE A 87 -4.12 -15.39 0.40
N ARG A 88 -3.74 -14.55 -0.58
CA ARG A 88 -3.31 -15.01 -1.90
C ARG A 88 -2.08 -15.90 -1.81
N THR A 89 -1.11 -15.50 -0.99
CA THR A 89 0.13 -16.26 -0.75
C THR A 89 -0.17 -17.60 -0.10
N ALA A 90 -1.02 -17.62 0.94
CA ALA A 90 -1.41 -18.86 1.62
C ALA A 90 -2.18 -19.81 0.68
N HIS A 91 -3.07 -19.28 -0.15
CA HIS A 91 -3.80 -20.08 -1.14
C HIS A 91 -2.88 -20.68 -2.19
N ALA A 92 -1.94 -19.91 -2.73
CA ALA A 92 -0.96 -20.39 -3.71
C ALA A 92 0.00 -21.44 -3.14
N ALA A 93 0.28 -21.38 -1.83
CA ALA A 93 1.12 -22.35 -1.13
C ALA A 93 0.38 -23.65 -0.78
N ALA A 94 -0.95 -23.67 -0.84
CA ALA A 94 -1.72 -24.89 -0.62
C ALA A 94 -1.49 -25.87 -1.78
N PRO A 95 -1.23 -27.16 -1.52
CA PRO A 95 -1.17 -28.14 -2.59
C PRO A 95 -2.51 -28.15 -3.32
N ALA A 96 -2.48 -28.31 -4.65
CA ALA A 96 -3.66 -28.55 -5.46
C ALA A 96 -4.34 -29.82 -4.95
N THR A 97 -5.26 -29.65 -4.01
CA THR A 97 -6.13 -30.72 -3.58
C THR A 97 -7.07 -30.89 -4.74
N ASP A 98 -6.85 -31.94 -5.53
CA ASP A 98 -7.75 -32.35 -6.59
C ASP A 98 -9.16 -32.34 -5.98
N PRO A 99 -10.10 -31.55 -6.51
CA PRO A 99 -11.47 -31.57 -6.00
C PRO A 99 -11.97 -32.98 -6.24
N THR A 100 -12.01 -33.80 -5.17
CA THR A 100 -12.56 -35.14 -5.22
C THR A 100 -13.98 -34.97 -5.75
N PRO A 101 -14.31 -35.49 -6.95
CA PRO A 101 -15.66 -35.34 -7.45
C PRO A 101 -16.59 -35.98 -6.43
N LEU A 102 -17.53 -35.19 -5.91
CA LEU A 102 -18.67 -35.74 -5.19
C LEU A 102 -19.34 -36.70 -6.19
N GLY A 103 -19.31 -37.98 -5.86
CA GLY A 103 -19.90 -39.05 -6.66
C GLY A 103 -21.39 -38.81 -6.94
N PRO A 104 -21.96 -39.57 -7.90
CA PRO A 104 -23.19 -39.22 -8.62
C PRO A 104 -24.41 -38.96 -7.73
#